data_AF-A0A354BRW8-F1
#
_entry.id   AF-A0A354BRW8-F1
#
_cell.length_a   1.000
_cell.length_b   1.000
_cell.length_c   1.000
_cell.angle_alpha   90.00
_cell.angle_beta   90.00
_cell.angle_gamma   90.00
#
_symmetry.space_group_name_H-M   'P 1'
#
loop_
_entity.id
_entity.type
_entity.pdbx_description
1 polymer ?
#
loop_
_entity_poly.entity_id
_entity_poly.type
_entity_poly.pdbx_seq_one_letter_code
_entity_poly.pdbx_strand_id
1 'polypeptide(L)' 'MGYKLSNTKKLNPIEPSCKKRIYYSPEEAEDMVRYIKENRRVKEIHAYKCLTCGFWHLTSKSE' A
#
# COMPACT_ATOMS: atom_id res chain seq x y z
N MET A 1 8.55 49.53 3.38
CA MET A 1 8.62 48.31 2.54
C MET A 1 8.02 47.14 3.32
N GLY A 2 6.78 46.73 3.02
CA GLY A 2 6.17 45.54 3.63
C GLY A 2 6.45 44.31 2.75
N TYR A 3 7.29 43.39 3.22
CA TYR A 3 7.52 42.14 2.51
C TYR A 3 6.31 41.22 2.73
N LYS A 4 5.60 40.92 1.65
CA LYS A 4 4.53 39.91 1.64
C LYS A 4 5.19 38.55 1.79
N LEU A 5 4.88 37.82 2.87
CA LEU A 5 5.27 36.41 3.03
C LEU A 5 4.49 35.60 1.99
N SER A 6 5.11 35.41 0.83
CA SER A 6 4.57 34.58 -0.23
C SER A 6 4.64 33.12 0.17
N ASN A 7 3.47 32.60 0.50
CA ASN A 7 2.99 31.30 0.07
C ASN A 7 3.75 30.09 0.67
N THR A 8 3.16 29.56 1.74
CA THR A 8 3.42 28.23 2.28
C THR A 8 3.29 27.18 1.18
N LYS A 9 4.42 26.80 0.58
CA LYS A 9 4.54 25.51 -0.10
C LYS A 9 4.27 24.45 0.97
N LYS A 10 3.02 23.99 1.07
CA LYS A 10 2.71 22.71 1.71
C LYS A 10 3.49 21.68 0.89
N LEU A 11 4.69 21.34 1.36
CA LEU A 11 5.35 20.10 1.01
C LEU A 11 4.36 19.02 1.40
N ASN A 12 3.60 18.52 0.42
CA ASN A 12 2.81 17.33 0.62
C ASN A 12 3.82 16.28 1.12
N PRO A 13 3.61 15.68 2.29
CA PRO A 13 4.42 14.55 2.68
C PRO A 13 4.39 13.57 1.51
N ILE A 14 5.52 12.94 1.25
CA ILE A 14 5.60 11.80 0.33
C ILE A 14 4.85 10.68 1.05
N GLU A 15 3.53 10.82 1.17
CA GLU A 15 2.68 9.79 1.74
C GLU A 15 2.87 8.59 0.83
N PRO A 16 3.26 7.41 1.36
CA PRO A 16 3.27 6.22 0.54
C PRO A 16 1.83 6.08 0.00
N SER A 17 1.71 6.13 -1.32
CA SER A 17 0.43 6.19 -2.05
C SER A 17 -0.49 5.00 -1.77
N CYS A 18 -0.02 4.03 -0.97
CA CYS A 18 -0.75 2.90 -0.47
C CYS A 18 -0.72 2.85 1.08
N LYS A 19 -1.89 3.04 1.73
CA LYS A 19 -2.11 2.75 3.17
C LYS A 19 -2.08 1.24 3.51
N LYS A 20 -1.86 0.38 2.51
CA LYS A 20 -1.86 -1.08 2.64
C LYS A 20 -0.44 -1.57 2.95
N ARG A 21 -0.33 -2.72 3.62
CA ARG A 21 0.97 -3.40 3.80
C ARG A 21 1.62 -3.61 2.42
N ILE A 22 2.84 -3.10 2.29
CA ILE A 22 3.69 -3.27 1.10
C ILE A 22 4.53 -4.52 1.28
N TYR A 23 4.61 -5.31 0.22
CA TYR A 23 5.53 -6.44 0.08
C TYR A 23 6.46 -6.12 -1.09
N TYR A 24 7.75 -6.34 -0.90
CA TYR A 24 8.76 -6.02 -1.90
C TYR A 24 8.87 -7.13 -2.94
N SER A 25 8.78 -8.38 -2.47
CA SER A 25 8.81 -9.56 -3.33
C SER A 25 7.43 -10.21 -3.48
N PRO A 26 7.14 -10.83 -4.64
CA PRO A 26 5.94 -11.64 -4.83
C PRO A 26 5.89 -12.79 -3.82
N GLU A 27 7.03 -13.43 -3.57
CA GLU A 27 7.15 -14.57 -2.65
C GLU A 27 6.71 -14.22 -1.23
N GLU A 28 7.13 -13.06 -0.71
CA GLU A 28 6.71 -12.57 0.61
C GLU A 28 5.21 -12.25 0.67
N ALA A 29 4.67 -11.74 -0.43
CA ALA A 29 3.24 -11.45 -0.54
C ALA A 29 2.43 -12.76 -0.54
N GLU A 30 2.86 -13.76 -1.30
CA GLU A 30 2.21 -15.07 -1.40
C GLU A 30 2.34 -15.89 -0.11
N ASP A 31 3.49 -15.86 0.56
CA ASP A 31 3.67 -16.48 1.86
C ASP A 31 2.69 -15.88 2.90
N MET A 32 2.57 -14.55 2.91
CA MET A 32 1.60 -13.88 3.77
C MET A 32 0.15 -14.21 3.38
N VAL A 33 -0.17 -14.33 2.08
CA VAL A 33 -1.49 -14.80 1.62
C VAL A 33 -1.78 -16.16 2.25
N ARG A 34 -0.83 -17.10 2.13
CA ARG A 34 -0.97 -18.46 2.63
C ARG A 34 -1.10 -18.49 4.16
N TYR A 35 -0.25 -17.74 4.86
CA TYR A 35 -0.31 -17.61 6.32
C TYR A 35 -1.66 -17.08 6.78
N ILE A 36 -2.17 -16.02 6.15
CA ILE A 36 -3.47 -15.46 6.52
C ILE A 36 -4.59 -16.43 6.19
N LYS A 37 -4.56 -17.14 5.06
CA LYS A 37 -5.56 -18.16 4.67
C LYS A 37 -5.60 -19.32 5.67
N GLU A 38 -4.46 -19.69 6.23
CA GLU A 38 -4.33 -20.76 7.21
C GLU A 38 -4.74 -20.31 8.62
N ASN A 39 -4.27 -19.14 9.07
CA ASN A 39 -4.50 -18.64 10.43
C ASN A 39 -5.88 -18.01 10.61
N ARG A 40 -6.37 -17.31 9.59
CA ARG A 40 -7.69 -16.70 9.59
C ARG A 40 -8.48 -17.45 8.53
N ARG A 41 -9.57 -18.12 8.92
CA ARG A 41 -10.58 -18.66 7.98
C ARG A 41 -11.32 -17.53 7.24
N VAL A 42 -10.58 -16.63 6.60
CA VAL A 42 -11.08 -15.49 5.84
C VAL A 42 -11.17 -15.84 4.36
N LYS A 43 -11.96 -15.04 3.65
CA LYS A 43 -12.16 -15.14 2.19
C LYS A 43 -10.83 -15.15 1.44
N GLU A 44 -10.89 -15.70 0.22
CA GLU A 44 -9.79 -15.77 -0.72
C GLU A 44 -9.11 -14.40 -0.87
N ILE A 45 -7.85 -14.38 -0.48
CA ILE A 45 -6.96 -13.24 -0.52
C ILE A 45 -5.94 -13.48 -1.62
N HIS A 46 -5.66 -12.43 -2.39
CA HIS A 46 -4.73 -12.49 -3.49
C HIS A 46 -3.66 -11.42 -3.33
N ALA A 47 -2.43 -11.80 -3.66
CA ALA A 47 -1.35 -10.85 -3.85
C ALA A 47 -1.48 -10.20 -5.23
N TYR A 48 -1.43 -8.88 -5.30
CA TYR A 48 -1.45 -8.13 -6.55
C TYR A 48 -0.38 -7.04 -6.52
N LYS A 49 0.24 -6.80 -7.67
CA LYS A 49 1.15 -5.66 -7.83
C LYS A 49 0.34 -4.40 -8.05
N CYS A 50 0.49 -3.41 -7.17
CA CYS A 50 -0.18 -2.13 -7.36
C CYS A 50 0.55 -1.30 -8.42
N LEU A 51 -0.20 -0.82 -9.41
CA LEU A 51 0.31 0.05 -10.48
C LEU A 51 0.66 1.46 -9.99
N THR A 52 0.05 1.93 -8.90
CA THR A 52 0.27 3.26 -8.32
C THR A 52 1.53 3.31 -7.44
N CYS A 53 1.80 2.24 -6.72
CA CYS A 53 2.86 2.17 -5.72
C CYS A 53 4.06 1.33 -6.19
N GLY A 54 3.87 0.45 -7.19
CA GLY A 54 4.90 -0.46 -7.70
C GLY A 54 5.15 -1.70 -6.83
N PHE A 55 4.60 -1.74 -5.61
CA PHE A 55 4.76 -2.80 -4.63
C PHE A 55 3.64 -3.84 -4.67
N TRP A 56 3.90 -4.99 -4.06
CA TRP A 56 2.91 -6.04 -3.87
C TRP A 56 2.01 -5.74 -2.68
N HIS A 57 0.72 -5.98 -2.85
CA HIS A 57 -0.30 -5.78 -1.83
C HIS A 57 -1.24 -6.96 -1.77
N LEU A 58 -1.84 -7.14 -0.60
CA LEU A 58 -2.87 -8.13 -0.36
C LEU A 58 -4.23 -7.49 -0.57
N THR A 59 -5.08 -8.11 -1.39
CA THR A 59 -6.50 -7.76 -1.49
C THR A 59 -7.34 -8.94 -1.07
N SER A 60 -8.31 -8.69 -0.18
CA SER A 60 -9.36 -9.64 0.19
C SER A 60 -10.64 -9.44 -0.62
N LYS A 61 -10.62 -8.50 -1.56
CA LYS A 61 -11.78 -8.16 -2.38
C LYS A 61 -11.80 -9.08 -3.60
N SER A 62 -12.70 -10.05 -3.56
CA SER A 62 -13.21 -10.76 -4.72
C SER A 62 -14.38 -9.94 -5.30
N GLU A 63 -14.08 -9.06 -6.25
CA GLU A 63 -15.03 -8.63 -7.29
C GLU A 63 -14.26 -8.17 -8.53
#